data_AF-A0A645J8B3-F1
#
_entry.id   AF-A0A645J8B3-F1
#
_cell.length_a   1.000
_cell.length_b   1.000
_cell.length_c   1.000
_cell.angle_alpha   90.00
_cell.angle_beta   90.00
_cell.angle_gamma   90.00
#
_symmetry.space_group_name_H-M   'P 1'
#
loop_
_entity.id
_entity.type
_entity.pdbx_description
1 polymer ?
#
loop_
_entity_poly.entity_id
_entity_poly.type
_entity_poly.pdbx_seq_one_letter_code
_entity_poly.pdbx_strand_id
1 'polypeptide(L)'
;MWEENGEFLPPQGWDILPLGDILICEEIVRENASQNNVSFIEELYLMVAHGFLHLLGLDHDTEEKKEAMWNLQFRIRENWCSEQRQGVSPIEGGLIL
;
A
#
# COMPACT_ATOMS: atom_id res chain seq x y z
N MET A 1 7.48 -19.35 -7.98
CA MET A 1 7.92 -17.98 -7.67
C MET A 1 8.78 -17.56 -8.85
N TRP A 2 8.54 -16.39 -9.46
CA TRP A 2 9.17 -15.98 -10.73
C TRP A 2 10.58 -15.44 -10.54
N GLU A 3 11.40 -16.16 -9.79
CA GLU A 3 12.79 -15.81 -9.52
C GLU A 3 13.68 -16.97 -9.96
N GLU A 4 14.68 -16.68 -10.80
CA GLU A 4 15.78 -17.59 -11.10
C GLU A 4 17.10 -16.89 -10.75
N ASN A 5 17.94 -17.53 -9.94
CA ASN A 5 19.23 -16.99 -9.47
C ASN A 5 19.13 -15.61 -8.76
N GLY A 6 17.99 -15.30 -8.14
CA GLY A 6 17.77 -14.01 -7.46
C GLY A 6 17.38 -12.87 -8.40
N GLU A 7 17.16 -13.16 -9.69
CA GLU A 7 16.58 -12.22 -10.64
C GLU A 7 15.10 -12.53 -10.83
N PHE A 8 14.28 -11.49 -10.77
CA PHE A 8 12.87 -11.58 -11.14
C PHE A 8 12.76 -11.79 -12.66
N LEU A 9 12.33 -12.99 -13.05
CA LEU A 9 12.12 -13.39 -14.45
C LEU A 9 10.64 -13.69 -14.68
N PRO A 10 9.85 -12.71 -15.14
CA PRO A 10 8.47 -12.97 -15.46
C PRO A 10 8.37 -13.90 -16.69
N PRO A 11 7.32 -14.74 -16.78
CA PRO A 11 7.12 -15.59 -17.94
C PRO A 11 7.08 -14.77 -19.24
N GLN A 12 7.80 -15.25 -20.27
CA GLN A 12 7.77 -14.61 -21.58
C GLN A 12 6.38 -14.74 -22.22
N GLY A 13 5.91 -13.68 -22.86
CA GLY A 13 4.65 -13.67 -23.62
C GLY A 13 3.39 -13.25 -22.82
N TRP A 14 3.55 -12.65 -21.66
CA TRP A 14 2.43 -12.05 -20.92
C TRP A 14 2.25 -10.58 -21.30
N ASP A 15 1.05 -10.21 -21.73
CA ASP A 15 0.68 -8.81 -21.99
C ASP A 15 0.52 -8.00 -20.69
N ILE A 16 0.37 -8.69 -19.56
CA ILE A 16 0.17 -8.11 -18.23
C ILE A 16 1.24 -8.64 -17.29
N LEU A 17 2.03 -7.74 -16.71
CA LEU A 17 3.02 -8.07 -15.71
C LEU A 17 2.41 -8.00 -14.31
N PRO A 18 2.35 -9.10 -13.55
CA PRO A 18 2.00 -9.06 -12.13
C PRO A 18 3.08 -8.33 -11.34
N LEU A 19 2.69 -7.32 -10.56
CA LEU A 19 3.62 -6.50 -9.77
C LEU A 19 4.15 -7.23 -8.52
N GLY A 20 3.40 -8.20 -8.01
CA GLY A 20 3.71 -8.94 -6.78
C GLY A 20 2.53 -8.95 -5.81
N ASP A 21 2.80 -9.38 -4.58
CA ASP A 21 1.81 -9.52 -3.51
C ASP A 21 2.05 -8.51 -2.39
N ILE A 22 0.97 -8.04 -1.77
CA ILE A 22 1.02 -7.23 -0.55
C ILE A 22 0.43 -8.05 0.58
N LEU A 23 1.24 -8.39 1.59
CA LEU A 23 0.80 -9.08 2.79
C LEU A 23 0.70 -8.06 3.93
N ILE A 24 -0.46 -8.01 4.58
CA ILE A 24 -0.72 -7.07 5.67
C ILE A 24 -1.12 -7.84 6.92
N CYS A 25 -0.44 -7.55 8.04
CA CYS A 25 -0.78 -8.09 9.35
C CYS A 25 -1.75 -7.15 10.06
N GLU A 26 -2.99 -7.61 10.28
CA GLU A 26 -4.04 -6.82 10.93
C GLU A 26 -3.65 -6.32 12.32
N GLU A 27 -3.01 -7.16 13.14
CA GLU A 27 -2.59 -6.81 14.50
C GLU A 27 -1.65 -5.60 14.51
N ILE A 28 -0.68 -5.58 13.59
CA ILE A 28 0.28 -4.47 13.44
C ILE A 28 -0.43 -3.21 12.94
N VAL A 29 -1.39 -3.33 12.00
CA VAL A 29 -2.17 -2.17 11.54
C VAL A 29 -2.97 -1.57 12.70
N ARG A 30 -3.57 -2.40 13.57
CA ARG A 30 -4.32 -1.92 14.74
C ARG A 30 -3.40 -1.22 15.74
N GLU A 31 -2.23 -1.78 16.00
CA GLU A 31 -1.22 -1.16 16.87
C GLU A 31 -0.78 0.19 16.32
N ASN A 32 -0.39 0.26 15.04
CA ASN A 32 0.02 1.49 14.37
C ASN A 32 -1.10 2.54 14.38
N ALA A 33 -2.35 2.13 14.10
CA ALA A 33 -3.49 3.03 14.11
C ALA A 33 -3.69 3.68 15.50
N SER A 34 -3.54 2.88 16.57
CA SER A 34 -3.61 3.37 17.94
C SER A 34 -2.44 4.32 18.27
N GLN A 35 -1.22 4.00 17.85
CA GLN A 35 -0.03 4.83 18.09
C GLN A 35 -0.09 6.16 17.34
N ASN A 36 -0.61 6.15 16.11
CA ASN A 36 -0.74 7.31 15.24
C ASN A 36 -2.02 8.12 15.46
N ASN A 37 -2.92 7.64 16.35
CA ASN A 37 -4.22 8.25 16.63
C ASN A 37 -5.07 8.46 15.36
N VAL A 38 -5.12 7.45 14.50
CA VAL A 38 -5.93 7.39 13.28
C VAL A 38 -6.89 6.20 13.32
N SER A 39 -7.85 6.15 12.39
CA SER A 39 -8.73 4.99 12.29
C SER A 39 -8.00 3.76 11.72
N PHE A 40 -8.47 2.55 12.05
CA PHE A 40 -7.93 1.32 11.47
C PHE A 40 -7.96 1.34 9.93
N ILE A 41 -9.04 1.84 9.33
CA ILE A 41 -9.18 1.89 7.86
C ILE A 41 -8.18 2.87 7.25
N GLU A 42 -7.93 4.00 7.90
CA GLU A 42 -6.95 4.99 7.44
C GLU A 42 -5.52 4.42 7.48
N GLU A 43 -5.15 3.72 8.56
CA GLU A 43 -3.84 3.07 8.67
C GLU A 43 -3.71 1.90 7.68
N LEU A 44 -4.77 1.10 7.51
CA LEU A 44 -4.79 0.02 6.52
C LEU A 44 -4.55 0.57 5.10
N TYR A 45 -5.20 1.67 4.76
CA TYR A 45 -5.02 2.32 3.46
C TYR A 45 -3.59 2.83 3.28
N LEU A 46 -2.98 3.40 4.32
CA LEU A 46 -1.58 3.82 4.30
C LEU A 46 -0.65 2.62 4.05
N MET A 47 -0.89 1.47 4.70
CA MET A 47 -0.09 0.25 4.52
C MET A 47 -0.25 -0.36 3.12
N VAL A 48 -1.47 -0.34 2.56
CA VAL A 48 -1.70 -0.76 1.17
C VAL A 48 -0.95 0.17 0.20
N ALA A 49 -1.05 1.48 0.38
CA ALA A 49 -0.34 2.45 -0.45
C ALA A 49 1.18 2.27 -0.34
N HIS A 50 1.68 2.07 0.87
CA HIS A 50 3.09 1.81 1.13
C HIS A 50 3.59 0.53 0.45
N GLY A 51 2.87 -0.60 0.61
CA GLY A 51 3.19 -1.85 -0.07
C GLY A 51 3.13 -1.71 -1.60
N PHE A 52 2.16 -0.97 -2.13
CA PHE A 52 2.07 -0.70 -3.57
C PHE A 52 3.26 0.11 -4.09
N LEU A 53 3.73 1.12 -3.35
CA LEU A 53 4.93 1.88 -3.72
C LEU A 53 6.19 0.98 -3.77
N HIS A 54 6.30 0.02 -2.86
CA HIS A 54 7.37 -0.99 -2.93
C HIS A 54 7.27 -1.87 -4.18
N LEU A 55 6.06 -2.29 -4.57
CA LEU A 55 5.87 -3.03 -5.82
C LEU A 55 6.24 -2.21 -7.08
N LEU A 56 6.22 -0.88 -6.99
CA LEU A 56 6.68 0.03 -8.05
C LEU A 56 8.20 0.30 -8.00
N GLY A 57 8.93 -0.31 -7.07
CA GLY A 57 10.37 -0.15 -6.91
C GLY A 57 10.79 1.11 -6.14
N LEU A 58 9.86 1.78 -5.45
CA LEU A 58 10.21 2.82 -4.49
C LEU A 58 10.59 2.15 -3.17
N ASP A 59 11.75 2.52 -2.63
CA ASP A 59 12.27 1.97 -1.38
C ASP A 59 12.60 3.12 -0.41
N HIS A 60 12.93 2.78 0.83
CA HIS A 60 13.27 3.72 1.89
C HIS A 60 14.55 3.31 2.64
N ASP A 61 15.50 2.73 1.90
CA ASP A 61 16.83 2.28 2.37
C ASP A 61 17.82 3.44 2.60
N THR A 62 17.57 4.62 2.01
CA THR A 62 18.28 5.88 2.32
C THR A 62 17.31 6.94 2.81
N GLU A 63 17.81 7.93 3.55
CA GLU A 63 16.96 9.00 4.06
C GLU A 63 16.33 9.84 2.93
N GLU A 64 17.04 10.09 1.83
CA GLU A 64 16.46 10.83 0.70
C GLU A 64 15.30 10.07 0.05
N LYS A 65 15.47 8.75 -0.14
CA LYS A 65 14.42 7.91 -0.73
C LYS A 65 13.24 7.76 0.21
N LYS A 66 13.50 7.60 1.51
CA LYS A 66 12.49 7.56 2.56
C LYS A 66 11.67 8.84 2.58
N GLU A 67 12.30 10.02 2.55
CA GLU A 67 11.59 11.29 2.52
C GLU A 67 10.67 11.39 1.29
N ALA A 68 11.18 11.04 0.10
CA ALA A 68 10.40 11.03 -1.13
C ALA A 68 9.19 10.08 -1.05
N MET A 69 9.39 8.87 -0.53
CA MET A 69 8.33 7.86 -0.37
C MET A 69 7.30 8.29 0.68
N TRP A 70 7.72 8.87 1.81
CA TRP A 70 6.83 9.36 2.87
C TRP A 70 5.93 10.49 2.37
N ASN A 71 6.50 11.44 1.61
CA ASN A 71 5.73 12.52 1.00
C ASN A 71 4.65 11.97 0.05
N LEU A 72 4.98 10.94 -0.74
CA LEU A 72 4.04 10.34 -1.68
C LEU A 72 2.93 9.54 -0.98
N GLN A 73 3.28 8.66 -0.02
CA GLN A 73 2.29 7.86 0.69
C GLN A 73 1.34 8.74 1.52
N PHE A 74 1.82 9.83 2.13
CA PHE A 74 0.95 10.74 2.87
C PHE A 74 0.01 11.51 1.95
N ARG A 75 0.50 11.97 0.79
CA ARG A 75 -0.37 12.60 -0.21
C ARG A 75 -1.48 11.64 -0.69
N ILE A 76 -1.16 10.37 -0.89
CA ILE A 76 -2.14 9.33 -1.27
C ILE A 76 -3.19 9.16 -0.16
N ARG A 77 -2.77 9.09 1.11
CA ARG A 77 -3.68 9.01 2.27
C ARG A 77 -4.57 10.26 2.37
N GLU A 78 -4.00 11.45 2.24
CA GLU A 78 -4.74 12.71 2.32
C GLU A 78 -5.82 12.82 1.25
N ASN A 79 -5.49 12.42 0.01
CA ASN A 79 -6.45 12.35 -1.08
C ASN A 79 -7.62 11.43 -0.74
N TRP A 80 -7.33 10.21 -0.27
CA TRP A 80 -8.38 9.28 0.15
C TRP A 80 -9.25 9.83 1.28
N CYS A 81 -8.62 10.39 2.33
CA CYS A 81 -9.35 11.05 3.43
C CYS A 81 -10.22 12.21 2.93
N SER A 82 -9.81 12.92 1.89
CA SER A 82 -10.62 14.00 1.28
C SER A 82 -11.85 13.45 0.55
N GLU A 83 -11.72 12.33 -0.16
CA GLU A 83 -12.80 11.67 -0.90
C GLU A 83 -13.85 11.08 0.05
N GLN A 84 -13.41 10.47 1.16
CA GLN A 84 -14.31 9.94 2.19
C GLN A 84 -15.17 11.04 2.84
N ARG A 85 -14.60 12.24 3.05
CA ARG A 85 -15.34 13.39 3.59
C ARG A 85 -16.38 13.94 2.62
N GLN A 86 -16.22 13.68 1.32
CA GLN A 86 -17.18 14.07 0.29
C GLN A 86 -18.33 13.06 0.12
N GLY A 87 -18.40 12.03 0.98
CA GLY A 87 -19.48 11.04 0.96
C GLY A 87 -19.39 10.04 -0.19
N VAL A 88 -18.22 9.91 -0.83
CA VAL A 88 -17.95 8.85 -1.81
C VAL A 88 -17.71 7.57 -1.02
N SER A 89 -18.74 6.73 -0.87
CA SER A 89 -18.58 5.40 -0.28
C SER A 89 -17.61 4.58 -1.16
N PRO A 90 -16.45 4.13 -0.64
CA PRO A 90 -15.51 3.32 -1.41
C PRO A 90 -16.00 1.87 -1.58
N ILE A 91 -17.10 1.51 -0.90
CA ILE A 91 -17.64 0.16 -0.83
C ILE A 91 -19.16 0.20 -0.98
N GLU A 92 -19.65 0.51 -2.19
CA GLU A 92 -20.93 -0.05 -2.65
C GLU A 92 -20.74 -1.55 -2.92
N GLY A 93 -20.64 -2.35 -1.85
CA GLY A 93 -20.35 -3.77 -1.99
C GLY A 93 -19.94 -4.37 -0.67
N GLY A 94 -20.90 -4.55 0.24
CA GLY A 94 -20.70 -5.35 1.43
C GLY A 94 -20.22 -6.75 1.05
N LEU A 95 -19.10 -7.16 1.64
CA LEU A 95 -18.84 -8.56 1.90
C LEU A 95 -18.78 -8.73 3.40
N ILE A 96 -19.82 -9.40 3.87
CA ILE A 96 -19.93 -10.08 5.14
C ILE A 96 -18.75 -11.06 5.22
N LEU A 97 -17.98 -10.96 6.28
CA LEU A 97 -17.40 -12.10 6.99
C LEU A 97 -17.82 -11.98 8.46
#